data_AF-A0A8H6VMV9-F1
#
_entry.id   AF-A0A8H6VMV9-F1
#
_cell.length_a   1.000
_cell.length_b   1.000
_cell.length_c   1.000
_cell.angle_alpha   90.00
_cell.angle_beta   90.00
_cell.angle_gamma   90.00
#
_symmetry.space_group_name_H-M   'P 1'
#
loop_
_entity.id
_entity.type
_entity.pdbx_description
1 polymer ?
#
loop_
_entity_poly.entity_id
_entity_poly.type
_entity_poly.pdbx_seq_one_letter_code
_entity_poly.pdbx_strand_id
1 'polypeptide(L)'
;MTSNTIIGWAGWAGILAVTWVFAFIIAEVIPFFADLLSLMSSLFDSFFGFIFWGVAYMRMRAADYGSDYFETRGIRGWIGFIFNIVLIMIGLLFLSGGTYATVQSIIDGYEADNFGGPFTCKSNQVNPLARSGQ
;
A
#
# COMPACT_ATOMS: atom_id res chain seq x y z
N MET A 1 32.13 -13.38 14.52
CA MET A 1 32.29 -14.72 13.91
C MET A 1 31.09 -14.95 13.00
N THR A 2 31.21 -14.63 11.71
CA THR A 2 30.09 -14.76 10.76
C THR A 2 30.24 -16.11 10.06
N SER A 3 29.71 -17.16 10.69
CA SER A 3 29.57 -18.47 10.07
C SER A 3 28.49 -18.36 9.00
N ASN A 4 28.88 -18.42 7.73
CA ASN A 4 27.96 -18.59 6.61
C ASN A 4 27.41 -20.02 6.65
N THR A 5 26.46 -20.27 7.54
CA THR A 5 25.82 -21.58 7.67
C THR A 5 25.02 -21.86 6.39
N ILE A 6 25.21 -23.03 5.81
CA ILE A 6 24.51 -23.49 4.59
C ILE A 6 22.98 -23.41 4.77
N ILE A 7 22.48 -23.62 5.99
CA ILE A 7 21.06 -23.45 6.36
C ILE A 7 20.60 -21.99 6.25
N GLY A 8 21.45 -21.02 6.60
CA GLY A 8 21.15 -19.59 6.43
C GLY A 8 21.12 -19.17 4.96
N TRP A 9 22.06 -19.67 4.16
CA TRP A 9 22.06 -19.46 2.70
C TRP A 9 20.89 -20.13 2.00
N ALA A 10 20.52 -21.35 2.42
CA ALA A 10 19.35 -22.06 1.90
C ALA A 10 18.04 -21.34 2.28
N GLY A 11 17.92 -20.85 3.52
CA GLY A 11 16.77 -20.04 3.94
C GLY A 11 16.65 -18.74 3.14
N TRP A 12 17.77 -18.03 2.96
CA TRP A 12 17.83 -16.82 2.14
C TRP A 12 17.44 -17.08 0.68
N ALA A 13 18.05 -18.11 0.05
CA ALA A 13 17.73 -18.50 -1.32
C ALA A 13 16.27 -18.97 -1.46
N GLY A 14 15.73 -19.66 -0.47
CA GLY A 14 14.33 -20.08 -0.42
C GLY A 14 13.36 -18.90 -0.39
N ILE A 15 13.61 -17.89 0.46
CA ILE A 15 12.79 -16.68 0.52
C ILE A 15 12.83 -15.92 -0.81
N LEU A 16 14.02 -15.80 -1.41
CA LEU A 16 14.17 -15.17 -2.72
C LEU A 16 13.43 -15.93 -3.82
N ALA A 17 13.57 -17.25 -3.86
CA ALA A 17 12.90 -18.09 -4.86
C ALA A 17 11.37 -17.99 -4.73
N VAL A 18 10.83 -18.03 -3.50
CA VAL A 18 9.40 -17.89 -3.25
C VAL A 18 8.90 -16.51 -3.68
N THR A 19 9.59 -15.44 -3.29
CA THR A 19 9.23 -14.06 -3.66
C THR A 19 9.27 -13.87 -5.18
N TRP A 20 10.26 -14.47 -5.84
CA TRP A 20 10.41 -14.43 -7.29
C TRP A 20 9.26 -15.14 -8.02
N VAL A 21 8.83 -16.32 -7.54
CA VAL A 21 7.67 -17.03 -8.09
C VAL A 21 6.38 -16.20 -7.94
N PHE A 22 6.15 -15.58 -6.77
CA PHE A 22 4.99 -14.70 -6.60
C PHE A 22 5.04 -13.48 -7.52
N ALA A 23 6.21 -12.84 -7.66
CA ALA A 23 6.39 -11.73 -8.59
C ALA A 23 6.10 -12.13 -10.04
N PHE A 24 6.55 -13.31 -10.45
CA PHE A 24 6.26 -13.86 -11.78
C PHE A 24 4.76 -14.07 -12.00
N ILE A 25 4.04 -14.67 -11.04
CA ILE A 25 2.59 -14.86 -11.15
C ILE A 25 1.85 -13.53 -11.26
N ILE A 26 2.22 -12.54 -10.43
CA ILE A 26 1.57 -11.22 -10.46
C ILE A 26 1.83 -10.50 -11.78
N ALA A 27 3.03 -10.62 -12.35
CA ALA A 27 3.40 -10.05 -13.65
C ALA A 27 2.54 -10.58 -14.80
N GLU A 28 2.19 -11.87 -14.75
CA GLU A 28 1.36 -12.52 -15.77
C GLU A 28 -0.14 -12.21 -15.59
N VAL A 29 -0.59 -11.94 -14.37
CA VAL A 29 -2.00 -11.69 -14.03
C VAL A 29 -2.38 -10.21 -14.15
N ILE A 30 -1.45 -9.29 -13.82
CA ILE A 30 -1.71 -7.85 -13.77
C ILE A 30 -0.74 -7.14 -14.73
N PRO A 31 -1.22 -6.58 -15.86
CA PRO A 31 -0.35 -6.06 -16.92
C PRO A 31 0.39 -4.75 -16.54
N PHE A 32 0.07 -4.13 -15.40
CA PHE A 32 0.66 -2.85 -14.96
C PHE A 32 1.27 -2.90 -13.57
N PHE A 33 2.61 -2.82 -13.53
CA PHE A 33 3.38 -2.77 -12.29
C PHE A 33 3.28 -1.44 -11.53
N ALA A 34 3.05 -0.33 -12.23
CA ALA A 34 3.07 1.01 -11.64
C ALA A 34 1.96 1.18 -10.58
N ASP A 35 0.77 0.66 -10.85
CA ASP A 35 -0.37 0.79 -9.94
C ASP A 35 -0.18 -0.05 -8.67
N LEU A 36 0.42 -1.25 -8.81
CA LEU A 36 0.77 -2.09 -7.67
C LEU A 36 1.85 -1.45 -6.80
N LEU A 37 2.89 -0.88 -7.41
CA LEU A 37 3.96 -0.20 -6.68
C LEU A 37 3.43 1.03 -5.93
N SER A 38 2.57 1.81 -6.58
CA SER A 38 1.93 3.00 -5.99
C SER A 38 0.96 2.64 -4.86
N LEU A 39 0.20 1.54 -5.00
CA LEU A 39 -0.63 1.03 -3.90
C LEU A 39 0.24 0.60 -2.72
N MET A 40 1.27 -0.23 -2.94
CA MET A 40 2.09 -0.70 -1.83
C MET A 40 2.73 0.48 -1.09
N SER A 41 3.24 1.47 -1.82
CA SER A 41 3.78 2.70 -1.21
C SER A 41 2.72 3.45 -0.40
N SER A 42 1.53 3.69 -0.95
CA SER A 42 0.47 4.43 -0.24
C SER A 42 -0.09 3.66 0.96
N LEU A 43 -0.16 2.33 0.87
CA LEU A 43 -0.61 1.46 1.96
C LEU A 43 0.39 1.46 3.12
N PHE A 44 1.69 1.35 2.84
CA PHE A 44 2.73 1.45 3.87
C PHE A 44 2.81 2.85 4.48
N ASP A 45 2.75 3.90 3.66
CA ASP A 45 2.76 5.29 4.12
C ASP A 45 1.56 5.61 5.03
N SER A 46 0.37 5.14 4.64
CA SER A 46 -0.85 5.35 5.43
C SER A 46 -0.81 4.64 6.77
N PHE A 47 -0.34 3.39 6.79
CA PHE A 47 -0.30 2.59 8.01
C PHE A 47 0.77 3.07 9.00
N PHE A 48 2.02 3.21 8.54
CA PHE A 48 3.15 3.56 9.40
C PHE A 48 3.28 5.08 9.64
N GLY A 49 2.98 5.90 8.64
CA GLY A 49 3.12 7.35 8.70
C GLY A 49 1.96 8.04 9.42
N PHE A 50 0.71 7.69 9.07
CA PHE A 50 -0.46 8.42 9.56
C PHE A 50 -1.21 7.72 10.69
N ILE A 51 -1.54 6.43 10.53
CA ILE A 51 -2.37 5.70 11.50
C ILE A 51 -1.58 5.38 12.77
N PHE A 52 -0.38 4.80 12.66
CA PHE A 52 0.44 4.42 13.81
C PHE A 52 0.78 5.64 14.68
N TRP A 53 1.27 6.73 14.08
CA TRP A 53 1.63 7.94 14.81
C TRP A 53 0.42 8.66 15.40
N GLY A 54 -0.71 8.70 14.70
CA GLY A 54 -1.96 9.27 15.21
C GLY A 54 -2.49 8.53 16.44
N VAL A 55 -2.46 7.19 16.42
CA VAL A 55 -2.87 6.36 17.56
C VAL A 55 -1.85 6.43 18.70
N ALA A 56 -0.55 6.44 18.39
CA ALA A 56 0.51 6.56 19.38
C ALA A 56 0.42 7.89 20.16
N TYR A 57 0.10 8.99 19.46
CA TYR A 57 -0.13 10.28 20.11
C TYR A 57 -1.31 10.26 21.09
N MET A 58 -2.43 9.64 20.70
CA MET A 58 -3.59 9.48 21.59
C MET A 58 -3.24 8.59 22.80
N ARG A 59 -2.50 7.49 22.58
CA ARG A 59 -2.11 6.55 23.64
C ARG A 59 -1.12 7.16 24.63
N MET A 60 -0.11 7.88 24.16
CA MET A 60 0.87 8.56 25.03
C MET A 60 0.23 9.72 25.80
N ARG A 61 -0.65 10.52 25.17
CA ARG A 61 -1.37 11.58 25.90
C ARG A 61 -2.36 11.04 26.93
N ALA A 62 -3.02 9.93 26.64
CA ALA A 62 -3.90 9.26 27.60
C ALA A 62 -3.12 8.71 28.81
N ALA A 63 -1.86 8.30 28.61
CA ALA A 63 -0.99 7.82 29.69
C ALA A 63 -0.41 8.95 30.57
N ASP A 64 -0.06 10.10 29.98
CA ASP A 64 0.56 11.22 30.72
C ASP A 64 -0.45 12.14 31.44
N TYR A 65 -1.67 12.31 30.94
CA TYR A 65 -2.61 13.34 31.43
C TYR A 65 -3.97 12.80 31.94
N GLY A 66 -4.19 11.47 31.95
CA GLY A 66 -5.46 10.88 32.37
C GLY A 66 -6.62 11.15 31.39
N SER A 67 -7.85 10.75 31.78
CA SER A 67 -9.05 10.83 30.91
C SER A 67 -9.48 12.25 30.53
N ASP A 68 -8.98 13.27 31.24
CA ASP A 68 -9.33 14.70 31.09
C ASP A 68 -8.27 15.54 30.34
N TYR A 69 -7.50 14.88 29.47
CA TYR A 69 -6.50 15.52 28.61
C TYR A 69 -7.08 16.66 27.75
N PHE A 70 -8.36 16.56 27.39
CA PHE A 70 -9.06 17.54 26.55
C PHE A 70 -9.25 18.90 27.22
N GLU A 71 -9.33 18.93 28.55
CA GLU A 71 -9.74 20.13 29.31
C GLU A 71 -8.53 20.86 29.93
N THR A 72 -7.46 20.15 30.26
CA THR A 72 -6.27 20.70 30.96
C THR A 72 -5.36 21.60 30.11
N ARG A 73 -5.48 21.61 28.77
CA ARG A 73 -4.66 22.45 27.87
C ARG A 73 -5.43 23.42 26.96
N GLY A 74 -6.76 23.49 27.07
CA GLY A 74 -7.60 24.33 26.21
C GLY A 74 -7.39 24.09 24.71
N ILE A 75 -7.55 25.14 23.89
CA ILE A 75 -7.57 25.10 22.40
C ILE A 75 -6.37 24.38 21.76
N ARG A 76 -5.16 24.49 22.33
CA ARG A 76 -3.95 23.80 21.80
C ARG A 76 -3.99 22.29 21.98
N GLY A 77 -4.66 21.79 23.03
CA GLY A 77 -4.90 20.37 23.24
C GLY A 77 -5.86 19.79 22.20
N TRP A 78 -6.92 20.55 21.92
CA TRP A 78 -7.97 20.19 20.96
C TRP A 78 -7.50 20.25 19.51
N ILE A 79 -6.72 21.27 19.12
CA ILE A 79 -6.10 21.33 17.78
C ILE A 79 -5.18 20.13 17.54
N GLY A 80 -4.34 19.77 18.51
CA GLY A 80 -3.48 18.59 18.41
C GLY A 80 -4.28 17.28 18.33
N PHE A 81 -5.44 17.19 19.01
CA PHE A 81 -6.32 16.04 18.91
C PHE A 81 -6.96 15.91 17.53
N ILE A 82 -7.60 16.99 17.06
CA ILE A 82 -8.30 17.05 15.80
C ILE A 82 -7.33 16.75 14.67
N PHE A 83 -6.13 17.33 14.70
CA PHE A 83 -5.09 17.06 13.72
C PHE A 83 -4.73 15.57 13.64
N ASN A 84 -4.52 14.90 14.78
CA ASN A 84 -4.22 13.46 14.80
C ASN A 84 -5.41 12.60 14.35
N ILE A 85 -6.66 12.99 14.66
CA ILE A 85 -7.85 12.32 14.11
C ILE A 85 -7.94 12.48 12.60
N VAL A 86 -7.69 13.69 12.08
CA VAL A 86 -7.68 13.95 10.64
C VAL A 86 -6.63 13.11 9.94
N LEU A 87 -5.43 12.96 10.52
CA LEU A 87 -4.39 12.06 9.98
C LEU A 87 -4.86 10.60 9.91
N ILE A 88 -5.55 10.11 10.94
CA ILE A 88 -6.11 8.73 10.93
C ILE A 88 -7.18 8.59 9.84
N MET A 89 -8.06 9.57 9.69
CA MET A 89 -9.10 9.56 8.65
C MET A 89 -8.50 9.59 7.24
N ILE A 90 -7.45 10.38 7.03
CA ILE A 90 -6.69 10.41 5.77
C ILE A 90 -6.06 9.05 5.51
N GLY A 91 -5.40 8.43 6.50
CA GLY A 91 -4.83 7.09 6.35
C GLY A 91 -5.88 6.02 6.00
N LEU A 92 -7.09 6.09 6.57
CA LEU A 92 -8.20 5.20 6.21
C LEU A 92 -8.72 5.45 4.79
N LEU A 93 -8.78 6.72 4.36
CA LEU A 93 -9.12 7.06 2.97
C LEU A 93 -8.09 6.52 1.98
N PHE A 94 -6.80 6.61 2.28
CA PHE A 94 -5.77 6.05 1.41
C PHE A 94 -5.79 4.51 1.41
N LEU A 95 -6.07 3.86 2.54
CA LEU A 95 -6.21 2.40 2.59
C LEU A 95 -7.38 1.92 1.71
N SER A 96 -8.54 2.55 1.85
CA SER A 96 -9.75 2.20 1.10
C SER A 96 -9.68 2.64 -0.37
N GLY A 97 -9.33 3.90 -0.61
CA GLY A 97 -9.18 4.50 -1.94
C GLY A 97 -8.04 3.88 -2.74
N GLY A 98 -6.91 3.56 -2.10
CA GLY A 98 -5.79 2.86 -2.74
C GLY A 98 -6.18 1.46 -3.20
N THR A 99 -6.84 0.69 -2.33
CA THR A 99 -7.37 -0.64 -2.69
C THR A 99 -8.37 -0.53 -3.86
N TYR A 100 -9.30 0.43 -3.78
CA TYR A 100 -10.28 0.64 -4.84
C TYR A 100 -9.63 1.04 -6.18
N ALA A 101 -8.66 1.95 -6.16
CA ALA A 101 -7.95 2.41 -7.35
C ALA A 101 -7.28 1.25 -8.10
N THR A 102 -6.63 0.32 -7.38
CA THR A 102 -6.04 -0.85 -8.06
C THR A 102 -7.07 -1.80 -8.65
N VAL A 103 -8.21 -2.00 -7.98
CA VAL A 103 -9.29 -2.82 -8.53
C VAL A 103 -9.84 -2.19 -9.81
N GLN A 104 -10.03 -0.87 -9.81
CA GLN A 104 -10.48 -0.14 -11.01
C GLN A 104 -9.45 -0.18 -12.13
N SER A 105 -8.17 0.08 -11.86
CA SER A 105 -7.09 -0.04 -12.87
C SER A 105 -7.03 -1.42 -13.51
N ILE A 106 -7.28 -2.48 -12.74
CA ILE A 106 -7.35 -3.85 -13.26
C ILE A 106 -8.55 -3.98 -14.21
N ILE A 107 -9.76 -3.55 -13.79
CA ILE A 107 -10.98 -3.62 -14.61
C ILE A 107 -10.83 -2.80 -15.89
N ASP A 108 -10.41 -1.55 -15.78
CA ASP A 108 -10.19 -0.65 -16.92
C ASP A 108 -9.14 -1.21 -17.89
N GLY A 109 -8.08 -1.85 -17.36
CA GLY A 109 -7.10 -2.55 -18.16
C GLY A 109 -7.68 -3.72 -18.95
N TYR A 110 -8.58 -4.51 -18.35
CA TYR A 110 -9.25 -5.61 -19.04
C TYR A 110 -10.27 -5.13 -20.08
N GLU A 111 -10.99 -4.04 -19.82
CA GLU A 111 -11.98 -3.47 -20.74
C GLU A 111 -11.33 -2.72 -21.92
N ALA A 112 -10.26 -1.96 -21.68
CA ALA A 112 -9.63 -1.10 -22.69
C ALA A 112 -8.76 -1.87 -23.69
N ASP A 113 -8.04 -2.91 -23.24
CA ASP A 113 -6.98 -3.54 -24.05
C ASP A 113 -7.31 -4.95 -24.56
N ASN A 114 -8.50 -5.49 -24.28
CA ASN A 114 -8.94 -6.83 -24.75
C ASN A 114 -7.80 -7.87 -24.66
N PHE A 115 -7.13 -7.87 -23.51
CA PHE A 115 -6.06 -8.81 -23.21
C PHE A 115 -6.65 -10.21 -23.34
N GLY A 116 -6.00 -11.05 -24.16
CA GLY A 116 -6.29 -12.49 -24.10
C GLY A 116 -6.05 -12.95 -22.67
N GLY A 117 -6.75 -14.00 -22.24
CA GLY A 117 -6.70 -14.48 -20.85
C GLY A 117 -5.28 -14.65 -20.27
N PRO A 118 -5.16 -14.83 -18.94
CA PRO A 118 -3.88 -15.07 -18.30
C PRO A 118 -3.13 -16.21 -19.02
N PHE A 119 -1.83 -15.99 -19.31
CA PHE A 119 -0.95 -16.88 -20.08
C PHE A 119 -1.19 -16.96 -21.60
N THR A 120 -1.85 -15.98 -22.22
CA THR A 120 -1.91 -15.90 -23.69
C THR A 120 -0.67 -15.24 -24.29
N CYS A 121 -0.25 -15.66 -25.48
CA CYS A 121 0.84 -15.05 -26.26
C CYS A 121 0.48 -13.66 -26.83
N LYS A 122 -0.24 -12.82 -26.08
CA LYS A 122 -0.50 -11.42 -26.42
C LYS A 122 0.36 -10.51 -25.54
N SER A 123 0.87 -9.44 -26.14
CA SER A 123 1.67 -8.44 -25.44
C SER A 123 0.81 -7.65 -24.45
N ASN A 124 1.27 -7.53 -23.21
CA ASN A 124 0.68 -6.69 -22.16
C ASN A 124 1.07 -5.19 -22.28
N GLN A 125 1.63 -4.76 -23.42
CA GLN A 125 1.95 -3.36 -23.66
C GLN A 125 0.73 -2.61 -24.21
N VAL A 126 0.43 -1.46 -23.59
CA VAL A 126 -0.53 -0.47 -24.11
C VAL A 126 -0.21 -0.20 -25.57
N ASN A 127 -1.12 -0.54 -26.47
CA ASN A 127 -0.98 -0.21 -27.88
C ASN A 127 -1.36 1.27 -28.09
N PRO A 128 -0.40 2.18 -28.34
CA PRO A 128 -0.70 3.60 -28.50
C PRO A 128 -1.60 3.89 -29.71
N LEU A 129 -1.69 2.95 -30.66
CA LEU A 129 -2.48 3.07 -31.89
C LEU A 129 -3.99 2.84 -31.69
N ALA A 130 -4.42 2.31 -30.55
CA ALA A 130 -5.85 2.24 -30.21
C ALA A 130 -6.42 3.60 -29.77
N ARG A 131 -5.55 4.57 -29.45
CA ARG A 131 -5.94 5.93 -29.03
C ARG A 131 -6.07 6.93 -30.18
N SER A 132 -5.61 6.61 -31.39
CA SER A 132 -5.62 7.52 -32.54
C SER A 132 -6.85 7.37 -33.45
N GLY A 133 -7.92 6.74 -32.94
CA GLY A 133 -9.21 6.59 -33.63
C GLY A 133 -10.28 7.59 -33.18
N GLN A 134 -9.91 8.63 -32.43
CA GLN A 134 -10.72 9.83 -32.16
C GLN A 134 -9.98 11.08 -32.58
#